data_AF-A0A1Q3MVI7-F1
#
_entry.id   AF-A0A1Q3MVI7-F1
#
_cell.length_a   1.000
_cell.length_b   1.000
_cell.length_c   1.000
_cell.angle_alpha   90.00
_cell.angle_beta   90.00
_cell.angle_gamma   90.00
#
_symmetry.space_group_name_H-M   'P 1'
#
loop_
_entity.id
_entity.type
_entity.pdbx_description
1 polymer ?
#
loop_
_entity_poly.entity_id
_entity_poly.type
_entity_poly.pdbx_seq_one_letter_code
_entity_poly.pdbx_strand_id
1 'polypeptide(L)'
;MTMKTEMMPTVELVRRLIAEQFPQYAGLPIVEVAQQGHDNRTYRLGDDMLIRMPSAAEYALKVPIEQTVLPQLADYLSIPIPVPIKMGEASEEYPYPFSIYKWLAGKSINRLILTTQETEQLVL
;
A
#
# COMPACT_ATOMS: atom_id res chain seq x y z
N MET A 1 14.36 -7.41 -24.25
CA MET A 1 13.29 -7.69 -23.27
C MET A 1 13.98 -8.11 -21.98
N THR A 2 14.28 -7.16 -21.10
CA THR A 2 14.98 -7.45 -19.83
C THR A 2 14.01 -8.22 -18.95
N MET A 3 14.41 -9.38 -18.44
CA MET A 3 13.57 -10.12 -17.49
C MET A 3 13.36 -9.25 -16.25
N LYS A 4 12.09 -9.01 -15.89
CA LYS A 4 11.76 -8.39 -14.60
C LYS A 4 12.15 -9.38 -13.50
N THR A 5 13.10 -9.00 -12.66
CA THR A 5 13.33 -9.73 -11.41
C THR A 5 12.25 -9.31 -10.43
N GLU A 6 11.13 -10.04 -10.46
CA GLU A 6 10.09 -9.87 -9.45
C GLU A 6 10.55 -10.43 -8.11
N MET A 7 10.32 -9.67 -7.05
CA MET A 7 10.55 -10.05 -5.67
C MET A 7 9.22 -10.23 -4.95
N MET A 8 9.11 -11.33 -4.21
CA MET A 8 7.98 -11.62 -3.33
C MET A 8 8.44 -11.46 -1.88
N PRO A 9 8.31 -10.27 -1.27
CA PRO A 9 8.64 -10.09 0.12
C PRO A 9 7.75 -10.99 0.99
N THR A 10 8.33 -11.58 2.03
CA THR A 10 7.58 -12.39 2.99
C THR A 10 7.12 -11.52 4.15
N VAL A 11 6.07 -11.94 4.87
CA VAL A 11 5.62 -11.24 6.09
C VAL A 11 6.75 -11.08 7.11
N GLU A 12 7.63 -12.09 7.22
CA GLU A 12 8.77 -12.06 8.13
C GLU A 12 9.79 -10.96 7.76
N LEU A 13 10.12 -10.85 6.46
CA LEU A 13 10.97 -9.77 5.96
C LEU A 13 10.35 -8.40 6.27
N VAL A 14 9.07 -8.23 5.98
CA VAL A 14 8.35 -6.97 6.26
C VAL A 14 8.40 -6.66 7.76
N ARG A 15 8.22 -7.64 8.64
CA ARG A 15 8.29 -7.44 10.09
C ARG A 15 9.66 -6.95 10.54
N ARG A 16 10.75 -7.55 10.03
CA ARG A 16 12.12 -7.10 10.36
C ARG A 16 12.33 -5.65 9.93
N LEU A 17 11.99 -5.33 8.68
CA LEU A 17 12.16 -3.97 8.14
C LEU A 17 11.36 -2.93 8.92
N ILE A 18 10.13 -3.25 9.31
CA ILE A 18 9.31 -2.35 10.14
C ILE A 18 9.91 -2.18 11.54
N ALA A 19 10.38 -3.26 12.18
CA ALA A 19 11.01 -3.16 13.49
C ALA A 19 12.31 -2.36 13.47
N GLU A 20 13.09 -2.47 12.40
CA GLU A 20 14.35 -1.75 12.21
C GLU A 20 14.14 -0.27 11.91
N GLN A 21 13.30 0.05 10.91
CA GLN A 21 13.17 1.41 10.40
C GLN A 21 12.08 2.23 11.13
N PHE A 22 11.10 1.55 11.73
CA PHE A 22 9.99 2.18 12.44
C PHE A 22 9.68 1.48 13.77
N PRO A 23 10.59 1.54 14.77
CA PRO A 23 10.46 0.81 16.03
C PRO A 23 9.13 1.04 16.77
N GLN A 24 8.50 2.20 16.60
CA GLN A 24 7.19 2.52 17.17
C GLN A 24 6.05 1.63 16.63
N TYR A 25 6.25 0.93 15.51
CA TYR A 25 5.29 0.01 14.90
C TYR A 25 5.67 -1.46 15.07
N ALA A 26 6.80 -1.77 15.69
CA ALA A 26 7.36 -3.13 15.78
C ALA A 26 6.41 -4.14 16.45
N GLY A 27 5.57 -3.68 17.38
CA GLY A 27 4.58 -4.52 18.09
C GLY A 27 3.24 -4.68 17.37
N LEU A 28 3.02 -4.03 16.23
CA LEU A 28 1.75 -4.10 15.52
C LEU A 28 1.65 -5.38 14.68
N PRO A 29 0.46 -6.00 14.57
CA PRO A 29 0.27 -7.17 13.72
C PRO A 29 0.49 -6.80 12.25
N ILE A 30 1.20 -7.67 11.53
CA ILE A 30 1.41 -7.55 10.08
C ILE A 30 0.81 -8.79 9.41
N VAL A 31 -0.17 -8.58 8.53
CA VAL A 31 -0.85 -9.66 7.81
C VAL A 31 -1.00 -9.29 6.34
N GLU A 32 -0.92 -10.26 5.44
CA GLU A 32 -1.17 -10.01 4.02
C GLU A 32 -2.61 -9.56 3.79
N VAL A 33 -2.82 -8.64 2.84
CA VAL A 33 -4.18 -8.37 2.37
C VAL A 33 -4.70 -9.57 1.58
N ALA A 34 -6.01 -9.82 1.67
CA ALA A 34 -6.64 -10.98 1.03
C ALA A 34 -6.46 -11.03 -0.50
N GLN A 35 -6.25 -9.88 -1.16
CA GLN A 35 -6.02 -9.81 -2.59
C GLN A 35 -4.86 -8.88 -2.90
N GLN A 36 -3.80 -9.46 -3.46
CA GLN A 36 -2.57 -8.76 -3.79
C GLN A 36 -2.67 -8.05 -5.15
N GLY A 37 -2.00 -6.90 -5.27
CA GLY A 37 -1.82 -6.22 -6.55
C GLY A 37 -0.66 -6.80 -7.36
N HIS A 38 -0.49 -6.32 -8.59
CA HIS A 38 0.67 -6.65 -9.44
C HIS A 38 1.92 -5.84 -9.02
N ASP A 39 1.79 -4.52 -8.91
CA ASP A 39 2.91 -3.61 -8.64
C ASP A 39 3.50 -3.76 -7.24
N ASN A 40 2.65 -4.06 -6.24
CA ASN A 40 3.03 -4.11 -4.84
C ASN A 40 2.48 -5.35 -4.17
N ARG A 41 3.28 -5.94 -3.27
CA ARG A 41 2.77 -6.79 -2.19
C ARG A 41 2.36 -5.91 -1.03
N THR A 42 1.13 -6.10 -0.59
CA THR A 42 0.47 -5.23 0.39
C THR A 42 0.17 -6.01 1.66
N TYR A 43 0.47 -5.39 2.78
CA TYR A 43 0.28 -5.93 4.11
C TYR A 43 -0.50 -4.92 4.93
N ARG A 44 -1.40 -5.41 5.78
CA ARG A 44 -1.98 -4.65 6.88
C ARG A 44 -0.90 -4.44 7.94
N LEU A 45 -0.90 -3.27 8.56
CA LEU A 45 -0.07 -2.93 9.72
C LEU A 45 -0.99 -2.38 10.81
N GLY A 46 -1.27 -3.20 11.82
CA GLY A 46 -2.33 -2.89 12.78
C GLY A 46 -3.70 -2.73 12.10
N ASP A 47 -4.54 -1.90 12.72
CA ASP A 47 -5.93 -1.70 12.30
C ASP A 47 -6.11 -0.53 11.31
N ASP A 48 -5.17 0.40 11.29
CA ASP A 48 -5.35 1.69 10.59
C ASP A 48 -4.30 1.96 9.50
N MET A 49 -3.39 1.01 9.23
CA MET A 49 -2.32 1.21 8.26
C MET A 49 -2.14 0.02 7.31
N LEU A 50 -1.45 0.29 6.22
CA LEU A 50 -0.98 -0.71 5.27
C LEU A 50 0.45 -0.40 4.84
N ILE A 51 1.18 -1.44 4.46
CA ILE A 51 2.53 -1.40 3.90
C ILE A 51 2.43 -1.84 2.44
N ARG A 52 3.02 -1.08 1.51
CA ARG A 52 3.14 -1.42 0.09
C ARG A 52 4.60 -1.62 -0.25
N MET A 53 4.95 -2.88 -0.55
CA MET A 53 6.28 -3.32 -0.94
C MET A 53 6.31 -3.49 -2.46
N PRO A 54 7.00 -2.64 -3.24
CA PRO A 54 7.20 -2.85 -4.67
C PRO A 54 7.70 -4.26 -5.01
N SER A 55 7.11 -4.87 -6.04
CA SER A 55 7.51 -6.19 -6.53
C SER A 55 8.69 -6.13 -7.50
N ALA A 56 9.01 -4.96 -8.06
CA ALA A 56 10.12 -4.77 -8.99
C ALA A 56 10.62 -3.32 -8.98
N ALA A 57 11.85 -3.11 -9.47
CA ALA A 57 12.52 -1.79 -9.48
C ALA A 57 11.70 -0.70 -10.18
N GLU A 58 11.04 -1.01 -11.30
CA GLU A 58 10.19 -0.04 -12.03
C GLU A 58 8.99 0.45 -11.20
N TYR A 59 8.44 -0.39 -10.32
CA TYR A 59 7.35 -0.03 -9.43
C TYR A 59 7.85 0.78 -8.23
N ALA A 60 9.09 0.55 -7.80
CA ALA A 60 9.72 1.30 -6.72
C ALA A 60 9.92 2.78 -7.07
N LEU A 61 10.08 3.12 -8.36
CA LEU A 61 10.19 4.51 -8.82
C LEU A 61 8.97 5.38 -8.44
N LYS A 62 7.80 4.77 -8.24
CA LYS A 62 6.57 5.48 -7.86
C LYS A 62 6.56 5.89 -6.39
N VAL A 63 7.31 5.20 -5.53
CA VAL A 63 7.28 5.40 -4.06
C VAL A 63 7.57 6.85 -3.65
N PRO A 64 8.71 7.46 -4.01
CA PRO A 64 9.01 8.85 -3.61
C PRO A 64 8.06 9.88 -4.26
N ILE A 65 7.56 9.57 -5.47
CA ILE A 65 6.60 10.43 -6.17
C ILE A 65 5.28 10.46 -5.41
N GLU A 66 4.71 9.29 -5.08
CA GLU A 66 3.45 9.20 -4.34
C GLU A 66 3.56 9.88 -2.95
N GLN A 67 4.69 9.70 -2.25
CA GLN A 67 4.97 10.35 -0.96
C GLN A 67 4.92 11.88 -1.04
N THR A 68 5.34 12.45 -2.18
CA THR A 68 5.40 13.90 -2.38
C THR A 68 4.09 14.46 -2.92
N VAL A 69 3.48 13.77 -3.89
CA VAL A 69 2.36 14.30 -4.69
C VAL A 69 1.02 14.06 -4.01
N LEU A 70 0.81 12.92 -3.33
CA LEU A 70 -0.49 12.61 -2.71
C LEU A 70 -0.90 13.63 -1.63
N PRO A 71 -0.01 14.09 -0.73
CA PRO A 71 -0.37 15.13 0.24
C PRO A 71 -0.80 16.43 -0.43
N GLN A 72 -0.13 16.83 -1.51
CA GLN A 72 -0.49 18.04 -2.26
C GLN A 72 -1.81 17.89 -2.99
N LEU A 73 -2.08 16.71 -3.55
CA LEU A 73 -3.32 16.41 -4.26
C LEU A 73 -4.53 16.37 -3.32
N ALA A 74 -4.34 15.98 -2.06
CA ALA A 74 -5.41 15.85 -1.08
C ALA A 74 -6.20 17.16 -0.87
N ASP A 75 -5.53 18.31 -0.95
CA ASP A 75 -6.15 19.64 -0.77
C ASP A 75 -7.13 20.00 -1.89
N TYR A 76 -7.09 19.29 -3.02
CA TYR A 76 -7.90 19.58 -4.20
C TYR A 76 -9.03 18.56 -4.42
N LEU A 77 -9.21 17.57 -3.53
CA LEU A 77 -10.18 16.50 -3.71
C LEU A 77 -11.20 16.46 -2.56
N SER A 78 -12.47 16.29 -2.90
CA SER A 78 -13.56 16.13 -1.93
C SER A 78 -13.72 14.70 -1.41
N ILE A 79 -12.99 13.75 -2.00
CA ILE A 79 -13.04 12.33 -1.63
C ILE A 79 -11.72 11.89 -0.98
N PRO A 80 -11.77 10.93 -0.04
CA PRO A 80 -10.55 10.36 0.53
C PRO A 80 -9.67 9.68 -0.53
N ILE A 81 -8.37 9.96 -0.46
CA ILE A 81 -7.33 9.30 -1.27
C ILE A 81 -6.33 8.57 -0.37
N PRO A 82 -5.45 7.70 -0.91
CA PRO A 82 -4.36 7.12 -0.13
C PRO A 82 -3.51 8.20 0.55
N VAL A 83 -3.34 8.08 1.88
CA VAL A 83 -2.55 9.02 2.68
C VAL A 83 -1.23 8.38 3.06
N PRO A 84 -0.10 8.76 2.45
CA PRO A 84 1.20 8.25 2.85
C PRO A 84 1.57 8.76 4.26
N ILE A 85 2.19 7.89 5.07
CA ILE A 85 2.59 8.18 6.46
C ILE A 85 4.11 8.18 6.60
N LYS A 86 4.77 7.13 6.08
CA LYS A 86 6.22 6.95 6.12
C LYS A 86 6.70 6.31 4.83
N MET A 87 7.93 6.64 4.44
CA MET A 87 8.68 5.94 3.40
C MET A 87 9.78 5.14 4.09
N GLY A 88 9.84 3.84 3.81
CA GLY A 88 10.96 2.98 4.19
C GLY A 88 12.05 3.00 3.12
N GLU A 89 13.27 2.81 3.57
CA GLU A 89 14.47 2.77 2.75
C GLU A 89 14.79 1.34 2.29
N ALA A 90 15.55 1.24 1.21
CA ALA A 90 16.14 -0.03 0.79
C ALA A 90 17.12 -0.56 1.85
N SER A 91 17.28 -1.88 1.91
CA SER A 91 18.24 -2.60 2.75
C SER A 91 18.90 -3.73 1.96
N GLU A 92 19.86 -4.42 2.59
CA GLU A 92 20.51 -5.59 1.99
C GLU A 92 19.51 -6.73 1.68
N GLU A 93 18.45 -6.86 2.50
CA GLU A 93 17.43 -7.90 2.32
C GLU A 93 16.30 -7.47 1.36
N TYR A 94 16.12 -6.16 1.14
CA TYR A 94 15.07 -5.61 0.30
C TYR A 94 15.54 -4.33 -0.44
N PRO A 95 15.81 -4.40 -1.76
CA PRO A 95 16.55 -3.36 -2.48
C PRO A 95 15.71 -2.15 -2.89
N TYR A 96 14.46 -2.06 -2.47
CA TYR A 96 13.53 -1.02 -2.92
C TYR A 96 13.05 -0.16 -1.75
N PRO A 97 12.85 1.16 -1.94
CA PRO A 97 12.05 1.92 -1.01
C PRO A 97 10.62 1.38 -0.98
N PHE A 98 9.94 1.52 0.14
CA PHE A 98 8.55 1.08 0.33
C PHE A 98 7.75 2.14 1.09
N SER A 99 6.44 1.96 1.18
CA SER A 99 5.58 2.96 1.82
C SER A 99 4.65 2.37 2.87
N ILE A 100 4.45 3.13 3.94
CA ILE A 100 3.36 2.95 4.89
C ILE A 100 2.29 4.01 4.59
N TYR A 101 1.04 3.57 4.43
CA TYR A 101 -0.12 4.42 4.20
C TYR A 101 -1.16 4.23 5.30
N LYS A 102 -2.06 5.21 5.47
CA LYS A 102 -3.32 4.98 6.18
C LYS A 102 -4.14 3.94 5.43
N TRP A 103 -4.81 3.07 6.17
CA TRP A 103 -5.82 2.20 5.61
C TRP A 103 -7.06 3.00 5.23
N LEU A 104 -7.48 2.88 3.97
CA LEU A 104 -8.75 3.40 3.53
C LEU A 104 -9.80 2.28 3.57
N ALA A 105 -10.73 2.37 4.52
CA ALA A 105 -11.80 1.41 4.62
C ALA A 105 -12.75 1.52 3.42
N GLY A 106 -13.03 0.39 2.77
CA GLY A 106 -13.93 0.36 1.64
C GLY A 106 -13.92 -1.00 0.94
N LYS A 107 -14.78 -1.13 -0.06
CA LYS A 107 -14.81 -2.26 -0.98
C LYS A 107 -14.49 -1.74 -2.38
N SER A 108 -13.64 -2.46 -3.10
CA SER A 108 -13.39 -2.16 -4.52
C SER A 108 -14.70 -2.29 -5.29
N ILE A 109 -14.99 -1.32 -6.17
CA ILE A 109 -16.19 -1.32 -7.00
C ILE A 109 -16.29 -2.56 -7.89
N ASN A 110 -15.16 -3.10 -8.34
CA ASN A 110 -15.08 -4.34 -9.13
C ASN A 110 -15.56 -5.58 -8.35
N ARG A 111 -15.80 -5.46 -7.04
CA ARG A 111 -16.32 -6.51 -6.17
C ARG A 111 -17.70 -6.18 -5.60
N LEU A 112 -18.26 -5.03 -5.95
CA LEU A 112 -19.63 -4.72 -5.60
C LEU A 112 -20.54 -5.42 -6.59
N ILE A 113 -21.40 -6.29 -6.07
CA ILE A 113 -22.57 -6.74 -6.78
C ILE A 113 -23.68 -5.80 -6.31
N LEU A 114 -24.04 -4.84 -7.16
CA LEU A 114 -25.12 -3.92 -6.85
C LEU A 114 -26.45 -4.63 -7.14
N THR A 115 -27.38 -4.51 -6.21
CA THR A 115 -28.78 -4.79 -6.47
C THR A 115 -29.38 -3.70 -7.37
N THR A 116 -30.52 -4.00 -8.00
CA THR A 116 -31.26 -3.00 -8.82
C THR A 116 -31.55 -1.73 -8.01
N GLN A 117 -31.91 -1.89 -6.73
CA GLN A 117 -32.24 -0.79 -5.83
C GLN A 117 -31.03 0.08 -5.44
N GLU A 118 -29.85 -0.52 -5.23
CA GLU A 118 -28.61 0.24 -4.99
C GLU A 118 -28.14 0.96 -6.27
N THR A 119 -28.44 0.40 -7.44
CA THR A 119 -28.11 1.03 -8.72
C THR A 119 -28.93 2.30 -8.94
N GLU A 120 -30.23 2.27 -8.62
CA GLU A 120 -31.12 3.45 -8.74
C GLU A 120 -30.71 4.61 -7.83
N GLN A 121 -30.15 4.33 -6.65
CA GLN A 121 -29.68 5.36 -5.71
C GLN A 121 -28.37 6.04 -6.12
N LEU A 122 -27.59 5.44 -7.03
CA LEU A 122 -26.32 5.99 -7.52
C LEU A 122 -26.49 6.94 -8.73
N VAL A 123 -27.70 7.04 -9.30
CA VAL A 123 -28.00 7.85 -10.51
C VAL A 123 -28.52 9.26 -10.15
N LEU A 124 -28.58 9.60 -8.86
CA LEU A 124 -28.95 10.94 -8.35
C LEU A 124 -27.72 11.76 -7.96
#